data_AF-A0A7C6TDA7-F1
#
_entry.id   AF-A0A7C6TDA7-F1
#
_cell.length_a   1.000
_cell.length_b   1.000
_cell.length_c   1.000
_cell.angle_alpha   90.00
_cell.angle_beta   90.00
_cell.angle_gamma   90.00
#
_symmetry.space_group_name_H-M   'P 1'
#
loop_
_entity.id
_entity.type
_entity.pdbx_description
1 polymer ?
#
loop_
_entity_poly.entity_id
_entity_poly.type
_entity_poly.pdbx_seq_one_letter_code
_entity_poly.pdbx_strand_id
1 'polypeptide(L)'
;MQDVNLVIIVGEVSKAPVLRVKPSGLPKTEFTVEVERPSSPTSEKRMTDMFLVDTWDNLAEWCISHLRKGSRVAVIGLLQREIFTNRDGEREHLTIIKAKFIRLLDHPVDAQLPTMEAIRQDRWSPDMTADYLRIAGSLFFEKARSLETHR
;
A
#
# COMPACT_ATOMS: atom_id res chain seq x y z
N MET A 1 -17.89 -6.10 -17.95
CA MET A 1 -17.65 -5.10 -16.90
C MET A 1 -16.34 -5.47 -16.23
N GLN A 2 -15.41 -4.53 -16.04
CA GLN A 2 -14.18 -4.80 -15.31
C GLN A 2 -14.42 -4.49 -13.84
N ASP A 3 -14.19 -5.47 -12.97
CA ASP A 3 -14.30 -5.28 -11.52
C ASP A 3 -13.13 -4.42 -11.03
N VAL A 4 -13.41 -3.52 -10.08
CA VAL A 4 -12.42 -2.60 -9.51
C VAL A 4 -12.03 -3.07 -8.11
N ASN A 5 -10.74 -3.26 -7.90
CA ASN A 5 -10.14 -3.52 -6.59
C ASN A 5 -8.92 -2.62 -6.47
N LEU A 6 -8.94 -1.72 -5.50
CA LEU A 6 -7.85 -0.78 -5.23
C LEU A 6 -7.81 -0.53 -3.73
N VAL A 7 -6.61 -0.58 -3.16
CA VAL A 7 -6.37 -0.13 -1.79
C VAL A 7 -5.19 0.85 -1.80
N ILE A 8 -5.36 1.94 -1.07
CA ILE A 8 -4.33 2.94 -0.80
C ILE A 8 -4.26 3.11 0.71
N ILE A 9 -3.08 2.90 1.28
CA ILE A 9 -2.83 3.15 2.71
C ILE A 9 -1.58 3.98 2.90
N VAL A 10 -1.59 4.78 3.96
CA VAL A 10 -0.41 5.51 4.45
C VAL A 10 -0.25 5.21 5.92
N GLY A 11 0.92 4.75 6.31
CA GLY A 11 1.16 4.29 7.68
C GLY A 11 2.62 4.02 7.95
N GLU A 12 2.90 3.32 9.04
CA GLU A 12 4.24 2.99 9.49
C GLU A 12 4.49 1.50 9.50
N VAL A 13 5.69 1.09 9.08
CA VAL A 13 6.10 -0.32 9.12
C VAL A 13 6.30 -0.74 10.58
N SER A 14 5.48 -1.65 11.10
CA SER A 14 5.48 -2.01 12.53
C SER A 14 6.71 -2.81 12.97
N LYS A 15 7.26 -3.60 12.03
CA LYS A 15 8.40 -4.49 12.23
C LYS A 15 9.23 -4.56 10.95
N ALA A 16 10.51 -4.88 11.06
CA ALA A 16 11.39 -5.02 9.90
C ALA A 16 10.79 -5.99 8.86
N PRO A 17 10.87 -5.66 7.55
CA PRO A 17 10.39 -6.55 6.50
C PRO A 17 11.14 -7.88 6.48
N VAL A 18 10.44 -8.93 6.07
CA VAL A 18 11.01 -10.28 5.97
C VAL A 18 11.00 -10.71 4.51
N LEU A 19 12.19 -10.93 3.94
CA LEU A 19 12.36 -11.51 2.62
C LEU A 19 12.24 -13.04 2.70
N ARG A 20 11.47 -13.61 1.79
CA ARG A 20 11.33 -15.05 1.55
C ARG A 20 11.51 -15.32 0.07
N VAL A 21 12.28 -16.35 -0.26
CA VAL A 21 12.42 -16.82 -1.64
C VAL A 21 11.53 -18.04 -1.82
N LYS A 22 10.56 -17.95 -2.74
CA LYS A 22 9.70 -19.10 -3.05
C LYS A 22 10.50 -20.21 -3.75
N PRO A 23 10.01 -21.46 -3.76
CA PRO A 23 10.57 -22.52 -4.59
C PRO A 23 10.68 -22.16 -6.08
N SER A 24 9.83 -21.25 -6.56
CA SER A 24 9.89 -20.71 -7.93
C SER A 24 11.05 -19.74 -8.18
N GLY A 25 11.90 -19.46 -7.17
CA GLY A 25 13.00 -18.50 -7.25
C GLY A 25 12.59 -17.03 -7.10
N LEU A 26 11.29 -16.72 -7.10
CA LEU A 26 10.82 -15.34 -7.01
C LEU A 26 10.89 -14.81 -5.56
N PRO A 27 11.52 -13.65 -5.32
CA PRO A 27 11.54 -13.03 -4.01
C PRO A 27 10.16 -12.49 -3.63
N LYS A 28 9.83 -12.63 -2.34
CA LYS A 28 8.64 -12.11 -1.69
C LYS A 28 9.06 -11.40 -0.41
N THR A 29 8.66 -10.15 -0.22
CA THR A 29 8.89 -9.44 1.04
C THR A 29 7.55 -9.17 1.72
N GLU A 30 7.44 -9.61 2.97
CA GLU A 30 6.23 -9.48 3.80
C GLU A 30 6.51 -8.52 4.97
N PHE A 31 5.59 -7.61 5.23
CA PHE A 31 5.66 -6.69 6.37
C PHE A 31 4.28 -6.18 6.74
N THR A 32 4.16 -5.59 7.93
CA THR A 32 2.89 -5.04 8.41
C THR A 32 2.96 -3.52 8.48
N VAL A 33 1.93 -2.87 7.97
CA VAL A 33 1.76 -1.41 8.03
C VAL A 33 0.67 -1.08 9.04
N GLU A 34 1.02 -0.24 9.99
CA GLU A 34 0.14 0.36 10.98
C GLU A 34 -0.45 1.65 10.44
N VAL A 35 -1.77 1.69 10.33
CA VAL A 35 -2.54 2.86 9.90
C VAL A 35 -3.36 3.35 11.07
N GLU A 36 -3.00 4.52 11.59
CA GLU A 36 -3.73 5.16 12.68
C GLU A 36 -5.12 5.60 12.20
N ARG A 37 -6.16 5.27 12.97
CA ARG A 37 -7.52 5.71 12.71
C ARG A 37 -7.70 7.16 13.17
N PRO A 38 -8.52 7.96 12.46
CA PRO A 38 -8.97 9.24 12.99
C PRO A 38 -9.69 9.01 14.32
N SER A 39 -9.14 9.55 15.41
CA SER A 39 -9.73 9.46 16.73
C SER A 39 -10.31 10.80 17.17
N SER A 40 -11.38 10.77 17.96
CA SER A 40 -11.89 11.99 18.61
C SER A 40 -10.81 12.56 19.53
N PRO A 41 -10.66 13.89 19.65
CA PRO A 41 -9.72 14.51 20.60
C PRO A 41 -10.00 14.13 22.06
N THR A 42 -11.19 13.60 22.35
CA THR A 42 -11.59 13.12 23.69
C THR A 42 -11.26 11.65 23.97
N SER A 43 -10.76 10.88 23.00
CA SER A 43 -10.39 9.49 23.23
C SER A 43 -8.93 9.38 23.68
N GLU A 44 -8.70 8.74 24.81
CA GLU A 44 -7.37 8.59 25.43
C GLU A 44 -6.48 7.55 24.71
N LYS A 45 -7.06 6.71 23.84
CA LYS A 45 -6.35 5.65 23.12
C LYS A 45 -6.44 5.85 21.61
N ARG A 46 -5.28 6.02 20.97
CA ARG A 46 -5.12 5.95 19.52
C ARG A 46 -5.40 4.51 19.08
N MET A 47 -6.31 4.35 18.12
CA MET A 47 -6.62 3.05 17.53
C MET A 47 -5.89 2.92 16.21
N THR A 48 -5.29 1.75 15.96
CA THR A 48 -4.48 1.50 14.76
C THR A 48 -4.94 0.20 14.14
N ASP A 49 -5.14 0.23 12.82
CA ASP A 49 -5.41 -0.97 12.04
C ASP A 49 -4.09 -1.48 11.42
N MET A 50 -3.89 -2.78 11.46
CA MET A 50 -2.67 -3.43 11.00
C MET A 50 -2.94 -4.18 9.70
N PHE A 51 -2.27 -3.81 8.63
CA PHE A 51 -2.43 -4.41 7.32
C PHE A 51 -1.18 -5.21 6.95
N LEU A 52 -1.37 -6.49 6.60
CA LEU A 52 -0.29 -7.28 6.02
C LEU A 52 -0.10 -6.86 4.57
N VAL A 53 1.15 -6.54 4.21
CA VAL A 53 1.55 -6.13 2.88
C VAL A 53 2.53 -7.15 2.30
N ASP A 54 2.22 -7.59 1.10
CA ASP A 54 3.03 -8.51 0.31
C ASP A 54 3.56 -7.81 -0.94
N THR A 55 4.85 -7.97 -1.18
CA THR A 55 5.55 -7.47 -2.36
C THR A 55 6.29 -8.61 -3.05
N TRP A 56 6.49 -8.49 -4.35
CA TRP A 56 7.10 -9.52 -5.19
C TRP A 56 8.20 -8.93 -6.06
N ASP A 57 9.11 -9.79 -6.52
CA ASP A 57 10.10 -9.45 -7.56
C ASP A 57 10.93 -8.22 -7.15
N ASN A 58 11.25 -7.31 -8.08
CA ASN A 58 11.96 -6.06 -7.82
C ASN A 58 11.39 -5.24 -6.64
N LEU A 59 10.06 -5.23 -6.44
CA LEU A 59 9.47 -4.49 -5.33
C LEU A 59 9.78 -5.16 -3.98
N ALA A 60 9.87 -6.49 -3.94
CA ALA A 60 10.29 -7.23 -2.75
C ALA A 60 11.74 -6.91 -2.37
N GLU A 61 12.64 -6.90 -3.36
CA GLU A 61 14.05 -6.54 -3.18
C GLU A 61 14.20 -5.09 -2.72
N TRP A 62 13.48 -4.17 -3.34
CA TRP A 62 13.47 -2.77 -2.93
C TRP A 62 12.99 -2.63 -1.48
N CYS A 63 11.91 -3.32 -1.10
CA CYS A 63 11.37 -3.22 0.25
C CYS A 63 12.34 -3.72 1.32
N ILE A 64 13.02 -4.86 1.09
CA ILE A 64 13.96 -5.38 2.08
C ILE A 64 15.20 -4.49 2.22
N SER A 65 15.64 -3.82 1.15
CA SER A 65 16.81 -2.94 1.18
C SER A 65 16.52 -1.57 1.80
N HIS A 66 15.30 -1.05 1.68
CA HIS A 66 14.97 0.34 2.05
C HIS A 66 14.06 0.46 3.27
N LEU A 67 13.20 -0.52 3.52
CA LEU A 67 12.24 -0.46 4.62
C LEU A 67 12.82 -1.07 5.90
N ARG A 68 12.51 -0.39 7.00
CA ARG A 68 12.88 -0.72 8.38
C ARG A 68 11.68 -0.48 9.30
N LYS A 69 11.71 -1.00 10.53
CA LYS A 69 10.71 -0.66 11.54
C LYS A 69 10.61 0.87 11.68
N GLY A 70 9.39 1.40 11.72
CA GLY A 70 9.09 2.83 11.80
C GLY A 70 9.15 3.58 10.48
N SER A 71 9.42 2.91 9.34
CA SER A 71 9.40 3.57 8.03
C SER A 71 8.00 4.09 7.73
N ARG A 72 7.86 5.40 7.48
CA ARG A 72 6.60 5.96 7.00
C ARG A 72 6.46 5.68 5.51
N VAL A 73 5.38 4.98 5.13
CA VAL A 73 5.17 4.52 3.75
C VAL A 73 3.79 4.85 3.23
N ALA A 74 3.70 5.14 1.93
CA ALA A 74 2.48 5.06 1.15
C ALA A 74 2.50 3.76 0.34
N VAL A 75 1.40 3.01 0.36
CA VAL A 75 1.24 1.74 -0.37
C VAL A 75 0.01 1.85 -1.26
N ILE A 76 0.15 1.48 -2.52
CA ILE A 76 -0.95 1.26 -3.46
C ILE A 76 -0.93 -0.20 -3.88
N GLY A 77 -2.09 -0.85 -3.88
CA GLY A 77 -2.17 -2.26 -4.23
C GLY A 77 -3.59 -2.76 -4.39
N LEU A 78 -3.73 -4.07 -4.21
CA LEU A 78 -4.99 -4.80 -4.30
C LEU A 78 -5.26 -5.52 -2.98
N LEU A 79 -6.50 -5.55 -2.53
CA LEU A 79 -6.89 -6.37 -1.39
C LEU A 79 -7.13 -7.81 -1.87
N GLN A 80 -6.48 -8.79 -1.25
CA GLN A 80 -6.65 -10.20 -1.57
C GLN A 80 -6.91 -11.00 -0.31
N ARG A 81 -7.75 -12.03 -0.45
CA ARG A 81 -7.97 -13.01 0.60
C ARG A 81 -7.24 -14.30 0.22
N GLU A 82 -6.23 -14.66 1.00
CA GLU A 82 -5.53 -15.93 0.86
C GLU A 82 -6.07 -16.95 1.86
N ILE A 83 -5.93 -18.23 1.51
CA ILE A 83 -6.24 -19.35 2.39
C ILE A 83 -4.92 -20.03 2.68
N PHE A 84 -4.61 -20.26 3.94
CA PHE A 84 -3.49 -21.08 4.34
C PHE A 84 -3.94 -22.12 5.37
N THR A 85 -3.21 -23.22 5.44
CA THR A 85 -3.44 -24.25 6.45
C THR A 85 -2.51 -23.96 7.62
N ASN A 86 -3.08 -23.81 8.82
CA ASN A 86 -2.31 -23.62 10.03
C ASN A 86 -1.66 -24.95 10.48
N ARG A 87 -0.90 -24.91 11.57
CA ARG A 87 -0.18 -26.10 12.08
C ARG A 87 -1.11 -27.21 12.55
N ASP A 88 -2.33 -26.86 12.91
CA ASP A 88 -3.36 -27.77 13.42
C ASP A 88 -4.20 -28.39 12.27
N GLY A 89 -3.89 -28.04 11.02
CA GLY A 89 -4.57 -28.56 9.83
C GLY A 89 -5.83 -27.79 9.45
N GLU A 90 -6.16 -26.71 10.16
CA GLU A 90 -7.34 -25.89 9.88
C GLU A 90 -7.04 -24.86 8.79
N ARG A 91 -8.05 -24.55 7.96
CA ARG A 91 -7.95 -23.52 6.92
C ARG A 91 -8.28 -22.16 7.51
N GLU A 92 -7.32 -21.25 7.45
CA GLU A 92 -7.49 -19.86 7.86
C GLU A 92 -7.50 -18.91 6.67
N HIS A 93 -8.29 -17.85 6.79
CA HIS A 93 -8.36 -16.77 5.81
C HIS A 93 -7.50 -15.60 6.24
N LEU A 94 -6.65 -15.13 5.34
CA LEU A 94 -5.80 -13.97 5.57
C LEU A 94 -6.12 -12.89 4.55
N THR A 95 -6.42 -11.68 5.03
CA THR A 95 -6.59 -10.51 4.16
C THR A 95 -5.27 -9.79 4.02
N ILE A 96 -4.78 -9.66 2.79
CA ILE A 96 -3.45 -9.16 2.45
C ILE A 96 -3.58 -8.05 1.41
N ILE A 97 -2.73 -7.04 1.52
CA ILE A 97 -2.52 -6.06 0.46
C ILE A 97 -1.38 -6.57 -0.44
N LYS A 98 -1.70 -6.92 -1.69
CA LYS A 98 -0.67 -7.11 -2.72
C LYS A 98 -0.25 -5.75 -3.22
N ALA A 99 0.89 -5.28 -2.72
CA ALA A 99 1.42 -3.99 -3.11
C ALA A 99 1.89 -4.00 -4.57
N LYS A 100 1.58 -2.91 -5.25
CA LYS A 100 1.99 -2.62 -6.63
C LYS A 100 2.88 -1.39 -6.70
N PHE A 101 2.78 -0.51 -5.71
CA PHE A 101 3.64 0.64 -5.57
C PHE A 101 3.84 0.95 -4.08
N ILE A 102 5.07 1.27 -3.70
CA ILE A 102 5.43 1.69 -2.34
C ILE A 102 6.36 2.89 -2.43
N ARG A 103 6.15 3.87 -1.54
CA ARG A 103 7.04 5.03 -1.40
C ARG A 103 7.32 5.31 0.07
N LEU A 104 8.58 5.60 0.41
CA LEU A 104 8.96 6.22 1.68
C LEU A 104 8.50 7.68 1.74
N LEU A 105 8.02 8.11 2.90
CA LEU A 105 7.56 9.49 3.13
C LEU A 105 8.54 10.34 3.95
N ASP A 106 9.67 9.75 4.37
CA ASP A 106 10.69 10.40 5.21
C ASP A 106 11.66 11.30 4.41
N HIS A 107 11.56 11.30 3.08
CA HIS A 107 12.30 12.19 2.19
C HIS A 107 11.41 13.36 1.78
N PRO A 108 11.93 14.61 1.70
CA PRO A 108 11.17 15.75 1.23
C PRO A 108 10.47 15.37 -0.08
N VAL A 109 9.16 15.59 -0.09
CA VAL A 109 8.33 15.30 -1.24
C VAL A 109 8.77 16.26 -2.33
N ASP A 110 9.62 15.80 -3.26
CA ASP A 110 9.52 16.34 -4.61
C ASP A 110 8.08 16.06 -5.03
N ALA A 111 7.31 17.12 -5.23
CA ALA A 111 5.89 17.10 -5.56
C ALA A 111 5.61 16.50 -6.96
N GLN A 112 6.48 15.63 -7.44
CA GLN A 112 6.27 14.84 -8.64
C GLN A 112 5.37 13.66 -8.29
N LEU A 113 4.14 13.70 -8.78
CA LEU A 113 3.29 12.51 -8.85
C LEU A 113 4.07 11.39 -9.57
N PRO A 114 4.00 10.12 -9.11
CA PRO A 114 4.66 9.02 -9.78
C PRO A 114 4.23 8.98 -11.25
N THR A 115 5.20 8.92 -12.16
CA THR A 115 4.92 8.82 -13.60
C THR A 115 4.20 7.51 -13.92
N MET A 116 3.34 7.55 -14.94
CA MET A 116 2.63 6.37 -15.46
C MET A 116 3.56 5.17 -15.72
N GLU A 117 4.80 5.43 -16.13
CA GLU A 117 5.82 4.42 -16.41
C GLU A 117 6.39 3.76 -15.15
N ALA A 118 6.46 4.48 -14.02
CA ALA A 118 6.86 3.91 -12.73
C ALA A 118 5.78 2.99 -12.15
N ILE A 119 4.50 3.27 -12.41
CA ILE A 119 3.38 2.43 -11.98
C ILE A 119 3.23 1.19 -12.87
N ARG A 120 3.69 1.25 -14.14
CA ARG A 120 3.62 0.15 -15.12
C ARG A 120 4.50 -1.07 -14.79
N GLN A 121 5.44 -0.96 -13.85
CA GLN A 121 6.44 -2.01 -13.57
C GLN A 121 5.85 -3.29 -12.96
N ASP A 122 4.55 -3.32 -12.63
CA ASP A 122 3.85 -4.56 -12.28
C ASP A 122 2.49 -4.63 -13.02
N ARG A 123 2.53 -5.23 -14.22
CA ARG A 123 1.56 -5.19 -15.34
C ARG A 123 0.10 -4.83 -14.99
N TRP A 124 -0.20 -3.54 -15.03
CA TRP A 124 -1.55 -2.97 -15.18
C TRP A 124 -1.68 -2.36 -16.58
N SER A 125 -2.89 -2.35 -17.17
CA SER A 125 -3.08 -1.67 -18.46
C SER A 125 -2.89 -0.16 -18.27
N PRO A 126 -2.28 0.55 -19.24
CA PRO A 126 -2.10 1.99 -19.14
C PRO A 126 -3.41 2.75 -18.89
N ASP A 127 -4.54 2.27 -19.42
CA ASP A 127 -5.86 2.87 -19.19
C ASP A 127 -6.29 2.73 -17.72
N MET A 128 -6.08 1.56 -17.12
CA MET A 128 -6.42 1.28 -15.72
C MET A 128 -5.58 2.14 -14.76
N THR A 129 -4.29 2.31 -15.03
CA THR A 129 -3.43 3.20 -14.25
C THR A 129 -3.87 4.66 -14.35
N ALA A 130 -4.22 5.13 -15.55
CA ALA A 130 -4.70 6.49 -15.76
C ALA A 130 -6.03 6.76 -15.05
N ASP A 131 -6.93 5.77 -15.06
CA ASP A 131 -8.21 5.83 -14.37
C ASP A 131 -8.03 5.89 -12.85
N TYR A 132 -7.11 5.11 -12.29
CA TYR A 132 -6.82 5.15 -10.86
C TYR A 132 -6.17 6.46 -10.41
N LEU A 133 -5.24 7.01 -11.19
CA LEU A 133 -4.66 8.33 -10.88
C LEU A 133 -5.71 9.44 -10.99
N ARG A 134 -6.66 9.33 -11.92
CA ARG A 134 -7.78 10.27 -12.02
C ARG A 134 -8.72 10.17 -10.82
N ILE A 135 -9.05 8.95 -10.39
CA ILE A 135 -9.89 8.69 -9.22
C ILE A 135 -9.20 9.17 -7.94
N ALA A 136 -7.91 8.84 -7.75
CA ALA A 136 -7.12 9.35 -6.64
C ALA A 136 -7.03 10.87 -6.69
N GLY A 137 -6.77 11.44 -7.87
CA GLY A 137 -6.77 12.88 -8.11
C GLY A 137 -8.10 13.54 -7.75
N SER A 138 -9.24 12.99 -8.17
CA SER A 138 -10.55 13.56 -7.84
C SER A 138 -10.87 13.40 -6.34
N LEU A 139 -10.54 12.27 -5.73
CA LEU A 139 -10.77 12.01 -4.30
C LEU A 139 -9.92 12.91 -3.38
N PHE A 140 -8.70 13.27 -3.80
CA PHE A 140 -7.81 14.12 -3.00
C PHE A 140 -7.85 15.62 -3.38
N PHE A 141 -8.32 15.99 -4.58
CA PHE A 141 -8.25 17.38 -5.08
C PHE A 141 -9.59 18.06 -5.42
N GLU A 142 -10.76 17.41 -5.37
CA GLU A 142 -12.04 18.11 -5.60
C GLU A 142 -12.31 19.24 -4.60
N LYS A 143 -11.81 19.11 -3.35
CA LYS A 143 -11.96 20.15 -2.33
C LYS A 143 -11.07 21.38 -2.52
N ALA A 144 -10.00 21.29 -3.31
CA ALA A 144 -9.10 22.42 -3.53
C ALA A 144 -9.75 23.52 -4.39
N ARG A 145 -10.69 23.15 -5.27
CA ARG A 145 -11.29 24.09 -6.22
C ARG A 145 -12.49 24.87 -5.66
N SER A 146 -13.04 24.48 -4.50
CA SER A 146 -14.18 25.20 -3.88
C SER A 146 -13.77 26.31 -2.91
N LEU A 147 -12.48 26.46 -2.59
CA LEU A 147 -11.98 27.52 -1.69
C LEU A 147 -11.40 28.73 -2.44
N GLU A 148 -11.26 28.66 -3.77
CA GLU A 148 -10.75 29.77 -4.59
C GLU A 148 -11.86 30.65 -5.20
N THR A 149 -13.14 30.29 -5.06
CA THR A 149 -14.26 31.05 -5.66
C THR A 149 -14.92 32.07 -4.72
N HIS A 150 -14.43 32.23 -3.48
CA HIS A 150 -14.92 33.25 -2.53
C HIS A 150 -13.78 34.12 -2.01
N ARG A 151 -13.14 34.85 -2.91
CA ARG A 151 -12.32 36.02 -2.59
C ARG A 151 -12.66 37.18 -3.51
#